data_AF-A0A7Y4HX06-F1
#
_entry.id   AF-A0A7Y4HX06-F1
#
_cell.length_a   1.000
_cell.length_b   1.000
_cell.length_c   1.000
_cell.angle_alpha   90.00
_cell.angle_beta   90.00
_cell.angle_gamma   90.00
#
_symmetry.space_group_name_H-M   'P 1'
#
loop_
_entity.id
_entity.type
_entity.pdbx_description
1 polymer ?
#
loop_
_entity_poly.entity_id
_entity_poly.type
_entity_poly.pdbx_seq_one_letter_code
_entity_poly.pdbx_strand_id
1 'polypeptide(L)' 'VEVLASLPLPCVSDRHVTARDVVFEGEPLSSSAAISVPPHAHLTYPVAVQQGNIMAASFHPELTQDIRWHHYFVHIT' A
#
# COMPACT_ATOMS: atom_id res chain seq x y z
N VAL A 1 13.09 -8.82 -10.00
CA VAL A 1 11.68 -8.46 -9.77
C VAL A 1 11.46 -7.12 -10.46
N GLU A 2 10.46 -7.04 -11.33
CA GLU A 2 10.07 -5.85 -12.08
C GLU A 2 8.79 -5.26 -11.48
N VAL A 3 8.69 -3.93 -11.43
CA VAL A 3 7.49 -3.22 -10.93
C VAL A 3 6.62 -2.83 -12.12
N LEU A 4 5.38 -3.33 -12.14
CA LEU A 4 4.42 -3.09 -13.22
C LEU A 4 3.50 -1.90 -12.93
N ALA A 5 3.23 -1.63 -11.66
CA ALA A 5 2.40 -0.50 -11.23
C ALA A 5 2.80 -0.04 -9.83
N SER A 6 2.67 1.27 -9.59
CA SER A 6 2.91 1.89 -8.28
C SER A 6 1.79 2.87 -7.95
N LEU A 7 1.43 2.96 -6.66
CA LEU A 7 0.58 4.01 -6.14
C LEU A 7 1.43 5.08 -5.45
N PRO A 8 1.05 6.37 -5.50
CA PRO A 8 1.64 7.36 -4.63
C PRO A 8 1.39 6.95 -3.17
N LEU A 9 2.30 7.35 -2.26
CA LEU A 9 2.00 7.32 -0.83
C LEU A 9 0.58 7.84 -0.57
N PRO A 10 -0.23 7.14 0.24
CA PRO A 10 -1.43 7.76 0.76
C PRO A 10 -0.99 9.04 1.44
N CYS A 11 -1.54 10.18 1.01
CA CYS A 11 -1.40 11.40 1.78
C CYS A 11 -2.02 11.07 3.15
N VAL A 12 -1.17 10.81 4.13
CA VAL A 12 -1.59 10.83 5.52
C VAL A 12 -1.94 12.29 5.76
N SER A 13 -3.19 12.65 5.48
CA SER A 13 -3.77 13.86 6.06
C SER A 13 -3.52 13.70 7.55
N ASP A 14 -2.95 14.71 8.19
CA ASP A 14 -2.71 14.79 9.63
C ASP A 14 -4.03 14.60 10.40
N ARG A 15 -4.56 13.38 10.40
CA ARG A 15 -5.55 12.93 11.35
C ARG A 15 -4.72 12.70 12.58
N HIS A 16 -4.79 13.67 13.48
CA HIS A 16 -4.42 13.49 14.86
C HIS A 16 -5.12 12.22 15.36
N VAL A 17 -4.41 11.09 15.32
CA VAL A 17 -4.88 9.85 15.93
C VAL A 17 -4.88 10.14 17.41
N THR A 18 -6.01 10.58 17.94
CA THR A 18 -6.17 10.66 19.39
C THR A 18 -6.10 9.22 19.89
N ALA A 19 -5.48 9.00 21.04
CA ALA A 19 -5.35 7.69 21.70
C ALA A 19 -6.70 6.97 21.97
N ARG A 20 -7.83 7.53 21.53
CA ARG A 20 -9.18 6.98 21.66
C ARG A 20 -9.52 5.96 20.57
N ASP A 21 -8.82 5.95 19.44
CA ASP A 21 -9.08 5.02 18.32
C ASP A 21 -8.33 3.69 18.46
N VAL A 22 -7.52 3.53 19.52
CA VAL A 22 -6.81 2.28 19.80
C VAL A 22 -7.38 1.63 21.05
N VAL A 23 -8.23 0.63 20.86
CA VAL A 23 -8.64 -0.27 21.94
C VAL A 23 -7.46 -1.23 22.20
N PHE A 24 -6.60 -0.86 23.14
CA PHE A 24 -5.68 -1.80 23.77
C PHE A 24 -6.35 -2.34 25.04
N GLU A 25 -6.54 -3.65 25.11
CA GLU A 25 -6.81 -4.37 26.37
C GLU A 25 -5.52 -4.31 27.22
N GLY A 26 -5.29 -3.18 27.91
CA GLY A 26 -4.12 -2.99 28.78
C GLY A 26 -3.74 -1.53 29.01
N GLU A 27 -3.41 -1.24 30.28
CA GLU A 27 -3.15 0.07 30.92
C GLU A 27 -2.32 1.11 30.11
N PRO A 28 -2.60 2.43 30.26
CA PRO A 28 -2.02 3.47 29.41
C PRO A 28 -0.64 3.93 29.90
N LEU A 29 0.40 3.73 29.08
CA LEU A 29 1.67 4.44 29.19
C LEU A 29 1.70 5.61 28.20
N SER A 30 1.48 6.80 28.75
CA SER A 30 1.55 8.08 28.03
C SER A 30 2.99 8.37 27.58
N SER A 31 3.25 8.24 26.28
CA SER A 31 4.27 9.04 25.61
C SER A 31 3.79 9.33 24.18
N SER A 32 3.39 10.57 23.94
CA SER A 32 3.05 11.05 22.61
C SER A 32 4.35 11.29 21.85
N ALA A 33 4.87 10.24 21.22
CA ALA A 33 5.91 10.38 20.22
C ALA A 33 5.22 10.78 18.91
N ALA A 34 5.18 12.08 18.63
CA ALA A 34 4.85 12.56 17.30
C ALA A 34 5.94 12.05 16.34
N ILE A 35 5.62 10.99 15.59
CA ILE A 35 6.47 10.51 14.50
C ILE A 35 6.43 11.60 13.43
N SER A 36 7.42 12.49 13.44
CA SER A 36 7.64 13.45 12.37
C SER A 36 8.08 12.67 11.14
N VAL A 37 7.10 12.25 10.34
CA VAL A 37 7.34 11.66 9.02
C VAL A 37 8.04 12.74 8.18
N PRO A 38 9.31 12.54 7.75
CA PRO A 38 10.01 13.54 6.95
C PRO A 38 9.20 13.84 5.68
N PRO A 39 9.33 15.03 5.06
CA PRO A 39 8.61 15.35 3.82
C PRO A 39 9.00 14.33 2.74
N HIS A 40 8.09 13.40 2.44
CA HIS A 40 8.35 12.29 1.53
C HIS A 40 8.36 12.84 0.10
N ALA A 41 9.56 13.09 -0.41
CA ALA A 41 9.81 13.32 -1.83
C ALA A 41 9.32 12.08 -2.61
N HIS A 42 8.14 12.18 -3.22
CA HIS A 42 7.64 11.30 -4.28
C HIS A 42 7.82 9.78 -4.07
N LEU A 43 7.73 9.26 -2.84
CA LEU A 43 7.85 7.82 -2.65
C LEU A 43 6.56 7.14 -3.14
N THR A 44 6.70 6.27 -4.14
CA THR A 44 5.63 5.44 -4.67
C THR A 44 5.77 4.01 -4.12
N TYR A 45 4.66 3.35 -3.79
CA TYR A 45 4.67 1.95 -3.39
C TYR A 45 4.31 1.04 -4.56
N PRO A 46 5.07 -0.04 -4.80
CA PRO A 46 4.73 -1.01 -5.84
C PRO A 46 3.44 -1.75 -5.44
N VAL A 47 2.50 -1.86 -6.38
CA VAL A 47 1.22 -2.57 -6.18
C VAL A 47 1.01 -3.73 -7.16
N ALA A 48 1.83 -3.80 -8.21
CA ALA A 48 1.95 -4.97 -9.07
C ALA A 48 3.41 -5.21 -9.42
N VAL A 49 3.86 -6.47 -9.34
CA VAL A 49 5.23 -6.89 -9.61
C VAL A 49 5.27 -8.17 -10.43
N GLN A 50 6.38 -8.40 -11.11
CA GLN A 50 6.66 -9.63 -11.85
C GLN A 50 8.07 -10.16 -11.58
N GLN A 51 8.20 -11.47 -11.50
CA GLN A 51 9.49 -12.16 -11.44
C GLN A 51 9.44 -13.39 -12.35
N GLY A 52 10.03 -13.29 -13.54
CA GLY A 52 9.92 -14.34 -14.54
C GLY A 52 8.46 -14.52 -14.98
N ASN A 53 7.93 -15.74 -14.84
CA ASN A 53 6.55 -16.09 -15.15
C ASN A 53 5.59 -15.99 -13.94
N ILE A 54 6.03 -15.39 -12.83
CA ILE A 54 5.21 -15.14 -11.64
C ILE A 54 4.84 -13.66 -11.59
N MET A 55 3.55 -13.37 -11.44
CA MET A 55 3.02 -12.02 -11.24
C MET A 55 2.24 -11.97 -9.93
N ALA A 56 2.35 -10.85 -9.20
CA ALA A 56 1.59 -10.59 -7.99
C ALA A 56 1.01 -9.18 -8.01
N ALA A 57 -0.21 -9.01 -7.48
CA ALA A 57 -0.88 -7.74 -7.32
C ALA A 57 -1.46 -7.63 -5.90
N SER A 58 -1.40 -6.44 -5.29
CA SER A 58 -2.01 -6.17 -3.97
C SER A 58 -3.46 -5.68 -4.06
N PHE A 59 -4.00 -5.59 -5.28
CA PHE A 59 -5.38 -5.23 -5.57
C PHE A 59 -6.09 -6.38 -6.30
N HIS A 60 -7.41 -6.24 -6.42
CA HIS A 60 -8.30 -7.22 -7.03
C HIS A 60 -8.67 -6.81 -8.47
N PRO A 61 -7.92 -7.22 -9.51
CA PRO A 61 -8.23 -6.88 -10.90
C PRO A 61 -9.59 -7.43 -11.37
N GLU A 62 -10.16 -8.41 -10.69
CA GLU A 62 -11.48 -9.00 -10.95
C GLU A 62 -12.66 -8.10 -10.55
N LEU A 63 -12.42 -7.08 -9.71
CA LEU A 63 -13.44 -6.13 -9.28
C LEU A 63 -13.66 -4.98 -10.28
N THR A 64 -12.95 -4.98 -11.40
CA THR A 64 -13.13 -4.07 -12.53
C THR A 64 -13.48 -4.85 -13.79
N GLN A 65 -14.13 -4.20 -14.76
CA GLN A 65 -14.40 -4.78 -16.09
C GLN A 65 -13.14 -4.81 -16.99
N ASP A 66 -12.03 -4.22 -16.53
CA ASP A 66 -10.78 -4.18 -17.27
C ASP A 66 -10.02 -5.50 -17.17
N ILE A 67 -9.99 -6.24 -18.27
CA ILE A 67 -9.35 -7.56 -18.37
C ILE A 67 -7.85 -7.50 -18.71
N ARG A 68 -7.24 -6.32 -18.82
CA ARG A 68 -5.84 -6.19 -19.28
C ARG A 68 -4.83 -6.91 -18.38
N TRP A 69 -5.02 -6.90 -17.06
CA TRP A 69 -4.17 -7.64 -16.13
C TRP A 69 -4.27 -9.16 -16.35
N HIS A 70 -5.46 -9.67 -16.61
CA HIS A 70 -5.69 -11.08 -16.92
C HIS A 70 -5.06 -11.47 -18.26
N HIS A 71 -5.22 -10.63 -19.30
CA HIS A 71 -4.57 -10.84 -20.58
C HIS A 71 -3.05 -10.85 -20.45
N TYR A 72 -2.49 -9.88 -19.72
CA TYR A 72 -1.06 -9.81 -19.46
C TYR A 72 -0.57 -11.11 -18.79
N PHE A 73 -1.23 -11.54 -17.72
CA PHE A 73 -0.90 -12.78 -17.02
C PHE A 73 -0.94 -14.03 -17.92
N VAL A 74 -1.89 -14.15 -18.84
CA VAL A 74 -1.94 -15.30 -19.77
C VAL A 74 -0.75 -15.31 -20.76
N HIS A 75 -0.18 -14.13 -21.05
CA HIS A 75 0.91 -13.99 -22.01
C HIS A 75 2.30 -13.92 -21.36
N ILE A 76 2.41 -13.97 -20.03
CA ILE A 76 3.71 -14.11 -19.37
C ILE A 76 4.17 -15.58 -19.50
N THR A 77 4.96 -15.85 -20.53
CA THR A 77 5.65 -17.13 -20.77
C THR A 77 7.14 -16.91 -20.86
#